data_AF-A0A3B3BZB1-F1
#
_entry.id   AF-A0A3B3BZB1-F1
#
_cell.length_a   1.000
_cell.length_b   1.000
_cell.length_c   1.000
_cell.angle_alpha   90.00
_cell.angle_beta   90.00
_cell.angle_gamma   90.00
#
_symmetry.space_group_name_H-M   'P 1'
#
loop_
_entity.id
_entity.type
_entity.pdbx_description
1 polymer ?
#
loop_
_entity_poly.entity_id
_entity_poly.type
_entity_poly.pdbx_seq_one_letter_code
_entity_poly.pdbx_strand_id
1 'polypeptide(L)'
;MEAPSNNELSKDQLWEEGLLRLQEELDRVREEKRNFQLERDKYQSAWEISKEELEDTEARVRFKRRQTEEGRERHRAEISDYQQRLKNMLAEQSNSVSDLKKLNVSSSLLLRNQITEREVELCKEYERLQAACRERKFLKETSVRNLELKHQEELMKMSRHYERQLRDVADTFEVRRKNLLQRKQTQIQSKISSLDKAIKARLDSLITDNLKKLGELQLAWDKEEEEEDPPSFEQQNKPLPKRKPPLRRKLLLEEKTEPEVQEKQFELQEPQQKHRLKDLMTRRRSRQKEIDKELREEMVKNEFLLQACIQLEQECSDLRRRGTESVLDIQQRSSVEEMRLQRRVAEMSEAVERTEVKLLSVLALTNTNQETRNDAAKRLQEIFESKQAQMDSMKQTLEGDCKEYDELLQTRKDKLRAAGVHSFPFKSAKTILKAAKPLPDILQATGCSTFNAHKQVM
;
A
#
# COMPACT_ATOMS: atom_id res chain seq x y z
N MET A 1 120.34 26.57 -101.14
CA MET A 1 121.07 25.77 -102.14
C MET A 1 120.03 25.08 -103.01
N GLU A 2 120.07 25.42 -104.29
CA GLU A 2 119.70 24.59 -105.45
C GLU A 2 118.25 24.06 -105.56
N ALA A 3 117.42 24.81 -106.28
CA ALA A 3 116.74 24.25 -107.45
C ALA A 3 117.77 24.18 -108.61
N PRO A 4 117.56 23.46 -109.73
CA PRO A 4 116.39 22.68 -110.13
C PRO A 4 116.74 21.30 -110.74
N SER A 5 115.72 20.46 -110.98
CA SER A 5 115.73 19.65 -112.20
C SER A 5 114.32 19.61 -112.77
N ASN A 6 114.09 20.50 -113.73
CA ASN A 6 113.05 20.33 -114.74
C ASN A 6 113.31 18.99 -115.42
N ASN A 7 112.59 17.95 -115.03
CA ASN A 7 112.20 16.97 -116.00
C ASN A 7 111.13 17.66 -116.85
N GLU A 8 111.48 17.98 -118.08
CA GLU A 8 110.53 18.22 -119.15
C GLU A 8 109.69 16.95 -119.26
N LEU A 9 108.63 16.88 -118.44
CA LEU A 9 107.57 15.91 -118.60
C LEU A 9 107.09 16.09 -120.03
N SER A 10 107.19 15.02 -120.85
CA SER A 10 106.62 15.03 -122.20
C SER A 10 105.20 15.56 -122.11
N LYS A 11 104.69 16.20 -123.15
CA LYS A 11 103.29 16.67 -123.20
C LYS A 11 102.34 15.59 -122.64
N ASP A 12 102.63 14.33 -122.95
CA ASP A 12 101.95 13.12 -122.48
C ASP A 12 102.01 12.89 -120.96
N GLN A 13 103.13 13.15 -120.29
CA GLN A 13 103.27 13.00 -118.84
C GLN A 13 102.55 14.11 -118.07
N LEU A 14 102.52 15.35 -118.60
CA LEU A 14 101.68 16.43 -118.07
C LEU A 14 100.19 16.13 -118.27
N TRP A 15 99.82 15.52 -119.40
CA TRP A 15 98.46 15.02 -119.63
C TRP A 15 98.11 13.88 -118.68
N GLU A 16 99.03 12.93 -118.42
CA GLU A 16 98.84 11.84 -117.44
C GLU A 16 98.68 12.37 -116.03
N GLU A 17 99.52 13.30 -115.57
CA GLU A 17 99.39 13.95 -114.25
C GLU A 17 98.11 14.80 -114.15
N GLY A 18 97.71 15.49 -115.21
CA GLY A 18 96.45 16.23 -115.27
C GLY A 18 95.22 15.32 -115.25
N LEU A 19 95.30 14.17 -115.92
CA LEU A 19 94.26 13.14 -115.93
C LEU A 19 94.12 12.48 -114.55
N LEU A 20 95.26 12.17 -113.90
CA LEU A 20 95.34 11.65 -112.54
C LEU A 20 94.73 12.61 -111.52
N ARG A 21 95.09 13.90 -111.55
CA ARG A 21 94.48 14.91 -110.66
C ARG A 21 92.98 15.05 -110.89
N LEU A 22 92.52 15.00 -112.14
CA LEU A 22 91.08 15.03 -112.44
C LEU A 22 90.36 13.76 -111.95
N GLN A 23 91.00 12.59 -112.01
CA GLN A 23 90.46 11.35 -111.44
C GLN A 23 90.42 11.41 -109.91
N GLU A 24 91.48 11.90 -109.25
CA GLU A 24 91.52 12.10 -107.80
C GLU A 24 90.46 13.11 -107.33
N GLU A 25 90.28 14.23 -108.03
CA GLU A 25 89.21 15.20 -107.75
C GLU A 25 87.82 14.60 -108.01
N LEU A 26 87.65 13.80 -109.07
CA LEU A 26 86.40 13.08 -109.33
C LEU A 26 86.08 12.07 -108.21
N ASP A 27 87.08 11.34 -107.73
CA ASP A 27 86.92 10.36 -106.66
C ASP A 27 86.71 11.02 -105.30
N ARG A 28 87.38 12.16 -105.00
CA ARG A 28 87.07 13.01 -103.85
C ARG A 28 85.62 13.49 -103.86
N VAL A 29 85.16 14.05 -104.98
CA VAL A 29 83.78 14.52 -105.12
C VAL A 29 82.78 13.36 -104.96
N ARG A 30 83.12 12.16 -105.44
CA ARG A 30 82.31 10.94 -105.22
C ARG A 30 82.27 10.53 -103.75
N GLU A 31 83.39 10.58 -103.05
CA GLU A 31 83.48 10.28 -101.62
C GLU A 31 82.73 11.31 -100.78
N GLU A 32 82.89 12.60 -101.06
CA GLU A 32 82.13 13.68 -100.42
C GLU A 32 80.64 13.49 -100.64
N LYS A 33 80.20 13.22 -101.87
CA LYS A 33 78.79 12.91 -102.17
C LYS A 33 78.29 11.70 -101.38
N ARG A 34 79.09 10.64 -101.29
CA ARG A 34 78.76 9.44 -100.48
C ARG A 34 78.67 9.81 -98.99
N ASN A 35 79.58 10.62 -98.47
CA ASN A 35 79.60 11.05 -97.08
C ASN A 35 78.39 11.93 -96.75
N PHE A 36 78.05 12.91 -97.59
CA PHE A 36 76.85 13.72 -97.44
C PHE A 36 75.56 12.89 -97.48
N GLN A 37 75.50 11.84 -98.31
CA GLN A 37 74.39 10.90 -98.31
C GLN A 37 74.29 10.14 -96.99
N LEU A 38 75.40 9.61 -96.49
CA LEU A 38 75.43 8.92 -95.19
C LEU A 38 75.06 9.84 -94.04
N GLU A 39 75.53 11.09 -94.04
CA GLU A 39 75.17 12.08 -93.03
C GLU A 39 73.70 12.44 -93.11
N ARG A 40 73.15 12.70 -94.30
CA ARG A 40 71.72 12.93 -94.50
C ARG A 40 70.90 11.75 -93.96
N ASP A 41 71.28 10.52 -94.30
CA ASP A 41 70.55 9.32 -93.88
C ASP A 41 70.67 9.10 -92.36
N LYS A 42 71.82 9.43 -91.75
CA LYS A 42 72.00 9.45 -90.29
C LYS A 42 71.09 10.49 -89.63
N TYR A 43 71.06 11.72 -90.13
CA TYR A 43 70.19 12.77 -89.61
C TYR A 43 68.71 12.44 -89.80
N GLN A 44 68.35 11.85 -90.95
CA GLN A 44 67.00 11.42 -91.25
C GLN A 44 66.56 10.30 -90.28
N SER A 45 67.39 9.28 -90.09
CA SER A 45 67.11 8.18 -89.14
C SER A 45 67.01 8.68 -87.70
N ALA A 46 67.92 9.57 -87.28
CA ALA A 46 67.88 10.18 -85.95
C ALA A 46 66.63 11.05 -85.75
N TRP A 47 66.20 11.78 -86.79
CA TRP A 47 64.96 12.56 -86.76
C TRP A 47 63.73 11.66 -86.68
N GLU A 48 63.68 10.56 -87.44
CA GLU A 48 62.58 9.58 -87.39
C GLU A 48 62.48 8.93 -86.01
N ILE A 49 63.60 8.50 -85.42
CA ILE A 49 63.65 7.94 -84.06
C ILE A 49 63.17 8.98 -83.04
N SER A 50 63.69 10.20 -83.09
CA SER A 50 63.29 11.25 -82.13
C SER A 50 61.81 11.62 -82.28
N LYS A 51 61.27 11.59 -83.49
CA LYS A 51 59.85 11.80 -83.76
C LYS A 51 58.99 10.67 -83.17
N GLU A 52 59.39 9.42 -83.38
CA GLU A 52 58.68 8.26 -82.81
C GLU A 52 58.74 8.27 -81.26
N GLU A 53 59.90 8.58 -80.68
CA GLU A 53 60.06 8.75 -79.23
C GLU A 53 59.18 9.88 -78.67
N LEU A 54 59.06 11.00 -79.40
CA LEU A 54 58.16 12.08 -79.02
C LEU A 54 56.70 11.63 -79.06
N GLU A 55 56.29 10.94 -80.13
CA GLU A 55 54.92 10.40 -80.25
C GLU A 55 54.61 9.38 -79.15
N ASP A 56 55.56 8.51 -78.81
CA ASP A 56 55.47 7.54 -77.72
C ASP A 56 55.37 8.19 -76.34
N THR A 57 56.19 9.20 -76.07
CA THR A 57 56.15 9.94 -74.80
C THR A 57 54.84 10.72 -74.67
N GLU A 58 54.36 11.35 -75.73
CA GLU A 58 53.04 11.98 -75.77
C GLU A 58 51.92 10.96 -75.50
N ALA A 59 51.96 9.79 -76.15
CA ALA A 59 50.99 8.72 -75.93
C ALA A 59 51.00 8.23 -74.48
N ARG A 60 52.18 8.05 -73.88
CA ARG A 60 52.35 7.68 -72.45
C ARG A 60 51.78 8.74 -71.52
N VAL A 61 52.03 10.03 -71.79
CA VAL A 61 51.46 11.14 -71.00
C VAL A 61 49.93 11.15 -71.11
N ARG A 62 49.37 10.98 -72.31
CA ARG A 62 47.90 10.90 -72.52
C ARG A 62 47.30 9.70 -71.77
N PHE A 63 47.95 8.54 -71.85
CA PHE A 63 47.52 7.34 -71.13
C PHE A 63 47.54 7.57 -69.61
N LYS A 64 48.63 8.11 -69.07
CA LYS A 64 48.71 8.43 -67.63
C LYS A 64 47.68 9.44 -67.19
N ARG A 65 47.41 10.47 -68.00
CA ARG A 65 46.37 11.46 -67.73
C ARG A 65 44.98 10.82 -67.66
N ARG A 66 44.63 9.92 -68.60
CA ARG A 66 43.38 9.15 -68.55
C ARG A 66 43.29 8.28 -67.30
N GLN A 67 44.36 7.55 -66.99
CA GLN A 67 44.43 6.72 -65.78
C GLN A 67 44.20 7.53 -64.50
N THR A 68 44.79 8.73 -64.40
CA THR A 68 44.55 9.62 -63.27
C THR A 68 43.13 10.17 -63.23
N GLU A 69 42.53 10.46 -64.39
CA GLU A 69 41.18 10.99 -64.46
C GLU A 69 40.14 9.91 -64.09
N GLU A 70 40.27 8.71 -64.64
CA GLU A 70 39.43 7.57 -64.25
C GLU A 70 39.55 7.23 -62.76
N GLY A 71 40.76 7.36 -62.19
CA GLY A 71 40.97 7.21 -60.76
C GLY A 71 40.19 8.25 -59.95
N ARG A 72 40.24 9.52 -60.37
CA ARG A 72 39.47 10.60 -59.74
C ARG A 72 37.96 10.40 -59.88
N GLU A 73 37.48 9.93 -61.03
CA GLU A 73 36.07 9.63 -61.26
C GLU A 73 35.58 8.50 -60.35
N ARG A 74 36.36 7.41 -60.23
CA ARG A 74 36.05 6.32 -59.28
C ARG A 74 35.98 6.82 -57.84
N HIS A 75 36.96 7.61 -57.41
CA HIS A 75 36.94 8.19 -56.07
C HIS A 75 35.75 9.13 -55.84
N ARG A 76 35.36 9.94 -56.84
CA ARG A 76 34.16 10.79 -56.75
C ARG A 76 32.88 9.95 -56.63
N ALA A 77 32.77 8.87 -57.40
CA ALA A 77 31.65 7.95 -57.34
C ALA A 77 31.58 7.26 -55.97
N GLU A 78 32.70 6.73 -55.47
CA GLU A 78 32.81 6.12 -54.13
C GLU A 78 32.39 7.11 -53.03
N ILE A 79 32.88 8.35 -53.08
CA ILE A 79 32.51 9.40 -52.11
C ILE A 79 31.00 9.66 -52.17
N SER A 80 30.41 9.76 -53.37
CA SER A 80 28.96 9.94 -53.53
C SER A 80 28.16 8.77 -52.95
N ASP A 81 28.61 7.53 -53.19
CA ASP A 81 27.98 6.32 -52.66
C ASP A 81 28.06 6.29 -51.13
N TYR A 82 29.22 6.58 -50.54
CA TYR A 82 29.37 6.68 -49.09
C TYR A 82 28.50 7.79 -48.50
N GLN A 83 28.44 8.95 -49.15
CA GLN A 83 27.55 10.05 -48.73
C GLN A 83 26.09 9.64 -48.77
N GLN A 84 25.63 8.95 -49.82
CA GLN A 84 24.26 8.48 -49.92
C GLN A 84 23.95 7.41 -48.87
N ARG A 85 24.86 6.47 -48.61
CA ARG A 85 24.73 5.47 -47.54
C ARG A 85 24.62 6.13 -46.16
N LEU A 86 25.44 7.15 -45.89
CA LEU A 86 25.36 7.94 -44.66
C LEU A 86 24.02 8.65 -44.53
N LYS A 87 23.53 9.30 -45.61
CA LYS A 87 22.21 9.94 -45.62
C LYS A 87 21.09 8.94 -45.33
N ASN A 88 21.13 7.76 -45.95
CA ASN A 88 20.14 6.71 -45.73
C ASN A 88 20.19 6.20 -44.29
N MET A 89 21.38 5.90 -43.76
CA MET A 89 21.54 5.46 -42.36
C MET A 89 21.00 6.50 -41.37
N LEU A 90 21.28 7.78 -41.58
CA LEU A 90 20.78 8.85 -40.72
C LEU A 90 19.24 8.97 -40.82
N ALA A 91 18.68 8.82 -42.01
CA ALA A 91 17.23 8.80 -42.20
C ALA A 91 16.57 7.60 -41.50
N GLU A 92 17.16 6.41 -41.61
CA GLU A 92 16.69 5.19 -40.91
C GLU A 92 16.76 5.34 -39.39
N GLN A 93 17.86 5.89 -38.86
CA GLN A 93 18.00 6.17 -37.43
C GLN A 93 16.96 7.20 -36.97
N SER A 94 16.77 8.29 -37.72
CA SER A 94 15.78 9.33 -37.42
C SER A 94 14.34 8.77 -37.42
N ASN A 95 14.02 7.93 -38.41
CA ASN A 95 12.71 7.27 -38.51
C ASN A 95 12.49 6.29 -37.35
N SER A 96 13.50 5.47 -37.04
CA SER A 96 13.45 4.52 -35.91
C SER A 96 13.22 5.24 -34.57
N VAL A 97 13.93 6.35 -34.34
CA VAL A 97 13.72 7.18 -33.14
C VAL A 97 12.32 7.80 -33.14
N SER A 98 11.83 8.26 -34.28
CA SER A 98 10.48 8.82 -34.41
C SER A 98 9.39 7.79 -34.12
N ASP A 99 9.55 6.55 -34.59
CA ASP A 99 8.60 5.48 -34.36
C ASP A 99 8.64 4.98 -32.92
N LEU A 100 9.82 4.87 -32.31
CA LEU A 100 9.96 4.61 -30.87
C LEU A 100 9.29 5.69 -30.02
N LYS A 101 9.42 6.97 -30.40
CA LYS A 101 8.72 8.07 -29.72
C LYS A 101 7.21 7.94 -29.84
N LYS A 102 6.68 7.63 -31.04
CA LYS A 102 5.24 7.39 -31.24
C LYS A 102 4.75 6.22 -30.39
N LEU A 103 5.43 5.08 -30.42
CA LEU A 103 5.09 3.89 -29.63
C LEU A 103 5.07 4.20 -28.13
N ASN A 104 6.06 4.96 -27.64
CA ASN A 104 6.11 5.36 -26.23
C ASN A 104 4.95 6.29 -25.86
N VAL A 105 4.63 7.27 -26.71
CA VAL A 105 3.48 8.17 -26.49
C VAL A 105 2.16 7.39 -26.50
N SER A 106 1.96 6.48 -27.46
CA SER A 106 0.77 5.63 -27.54
C SER A 106 0.64 4.71 -26.32
N SER A 107 1.73 4.10 -25.87
CA SER A 107 1.77 3.26 -24.67
C SER A 107 1.43 4.06 -23.40
N SER A 108 2.04 5.24 -23.24
CA SER A 108 1.77 6.15 -22.12
C SER A 108 0.32 6.63 -22.11
N LEU A 109 -0.24 6.99 -23.27
CA LEU A 109 -1.65 7.38 -23.41
C LEU A 109 -2.59 6.22 -23.04
N LEU A 110 -2.28 5.00 -23.49
CA LEU A 110 -3.09 3.83 -23.16
C LEU A 110 -3.06 3.54 -21.66
N LEU A 111 -1.89 3.62 -21.01
CA LEU A 111 -1.77 3.48 -19.56
C LEU A 111 -2.55 4.58 -18.82
N ARG A 112 -2.43 5.83 -19.27
CA ARG A 112 -3.19 6.96 -18.70
C ARG A 112 -4.69 6.72 -18.81
N ASN A 113 -5.18 6.28 -19.95
CA ASN A 113 -6.61 5.99 -20.15
C ASN A 113 -7.08 4.88 -19.20
N GLN A 114 -6.33 3.79 -19.06
CA GLN A 114 -6.65 2.72 -18.11
C GLN A 114 -6.68 3.20 -16.66
N ILE A 115 -5.77 4.10 -16.26
CA ILE A 115 -5.78 4.70 -14.93
C ILE A 115 -7.06 5.54 -14.75
N THR A 116 -7.38 6.41 -15.71
CA THR A 116 -8.58 7.25 -15.62
C THR A 116 -9.88 6.43 -15.61
N GLU A 117 -9.94 5.32 -16.34
CA GLU A 117 -11.08 4.39 -16.32
C GLU A 117 -11.25 3.76 -14.94
N ARG A 118 -10.17 3.25 -14.35
CA ARG A 118 -10.18 2.69 -12.99
C ARG A 118 -10.54 3.73 -11.93
N GLU A 119 -10.05 4.96 -12.04
CA GLU A 119 -10.41 6.05 -11.14
C GLU A 119 -11.92 6.35 -11.21
N VAL A 120 -12.49 6.41 -12.41
CA VAL A 120 -13.93 6.62 -12.60
C VAL A 120 -14.75 5.45 -12.04
N GLU A 121 -14.30 4.21 -12.21
CA GLU A 121 -14.93 3.03 -11.62
C GLU A 121 -14.92 3.08 -10.08
N LEU A 122 -13.77 3.39 -9.48
CA LEU A 122 -13.63 3.54 -8.03
C LEU A 122 -14.51 4.67 -7.48
N CYS A 123 -14.60 5.81 -8.17
CA CYS A 123 -15.51 6.88 -7.78
C CYS A 123 -16.97 6.41 -7.77
N LYS A 124 -17.41 5.70 -8.80
CA LYS A 124 -18.78 5.13 -8.86
C LYS A 124 -19.02 4.12 -7.74
N GLU A 125 -18.05 3.25 -7.44
CA GLU A 125 -18.15 2.29 -6.34
C GLU A 125 -18.23 2.99 -4.98
N TYR A 126 -17.41 4.02 -4.77
CA TYR A 126 -17.44 4.82 -3.56
C TYR A 126 -18.82 5.49 -3.37
N GLU A 127 -19.38 6.11 -4.42
CA GLU A 127 -20.72 6.70 -4.38
C GLU A 127 -21.81 5.67 -4.06
N ARG A 128 -21.75 4.48 -4.68
CA ARG A 128 -22.67 3.37 -4.39
C ARG A 128 -22.57 2.91 -2.94
N LEU A 129 -21.35 2.72 -2.43
CA LEU A 129 -21.12 2.32 -1.04
C LEU A 129 -21.61 3.40 -0.07
N GLN A 130 -21.39 4.67 -0.39
CA GLN A 130 -21.88 5.80 0.40
C GLN A 130 -23.42 5.83 0.45
N ALA A 131 -24.09 5.61 -0.69
CA ALA A 131 -25.55 5.50 -0.75
C ALA A 131 -26.07 4.32 0.08
N ALA A 132 -25.48 3.14 -0.07
CA ALA A 132 -25.84 1.94 0.70
C ALA A 132 -25.64 2.15 2.22
N CYS A 133 -24.59 2.88 2.62
CA CYS A 133 -24.38 3.25 4.02
C CYS A 133 -25.48 4.17 4.55
N ARG A 134 -25.92 5.16 3.76
CA ARG A 134 -27.03 6.06 4.12
C ARG A 134 -28.34 5.29 4.25
N GLU A 135 -28.63 4.39 3.31
CA GLU A 135 -29.82 3.53 3.35
C GLU A 135 -29.82 2.61 4.57
N ARG A 136 -28.70 1.94 4.88
CA ARG A 136 -28.58 1.10 6.08
C ARG A 136 -28.82 1.89 7.37
N LYS A 137 -28.30 3.13 7.46
CA LYS A 137 -28.57 4.02 8.60
C LYS A 137 -30.06 4.33 8.73
N PHE A 138 -30.70 4.71 7.63
CA PHE A 138 -32.13 5.00 7.58
C PHE A 138 -32.99 3.78 7.96
N LEU A 139 -32.65 2.60 7.46
CA LEU A 139 -33.33 1.35 7.79
C LEU A 139 -33.17 1.01 9.27
N LYS A 140 -31.96 1.17 9.84
CA LYS A 140 -31.72 0.95 11.26
C LYS A 140 -32.57 1.89 12.11
N GLU A 141 -32.56 3.19 11.83
CA GLU A 141 -33.38 4.16 12.56
C GLU A 141 -34.88 3.85 12.46
N THR A 142 -35.35 3.48 11.27
CA THR A 142 -36.76 3.11 11.05
C THR A 142 -37.12 1.85 11.83
N SER A 143 -36.21 0.86 11.90
CA SER A 143 -36.42 -0.34 12.72
C SER A 143 -36.50 -0.04 14.22
N VAL A 144 -35.67 0.88 14.72
CA VAL A 144 -35.70 1.34 16.12
C VAL A 144 -37.01 2.06 16.41
N ARG A 145 -37.42 3.02 15.58
CA ARG A 145 -38.71 3.71 15.73
C ARG A 145 -39.89 2.74 15.74
N ASN A 146 -39.88 1.75 14.86
CA ASN A 146 -40.92 0.71 14.83
C ASN A 146 -40.95 -0.15 16.10
N LEU A 147 -39.79 -0.47 16.68
CA LEU A 147 -39.70 -1.20 17.96
C LEU A 147 -40.21 -0.34 19.12
N GLU A 148 -39.86 0.94 19.17
CA GLU A 148 -40.34 1.88 20.18
C GLU A 148 -41.87 2.02 20.15
N LEU A 149 -42.47 2.15 18.95
CA LEU A 149 -43.92 2.20 18.78
C LEU A 149 -44.59 0.91 19.27
N LYS A 150 -44.06 -0.26 18.90
CA LYS A 150 -44.58 -1.56 19.40
C LYS A 150 -44.50 -1.66 20.92
N HIS A 151 -43.40 -1.21 21.52
CA HIS A 151 -43.25 -1.20 22.96
C HIS A 151 -44.28 -0.28 23.64
N GLN A 152 -44.50 0.92 23.09
CA GLN A 152 -45.53 1.84 23.58
C GLN A 152 -46.94 1.24 23.47
N GLU A 153 -47.26 0.56 22.37
CA GLU A 153 -48.53 -0.15 22.21
C GLU A 153 -48.72 -1.26 23.25
N GLU A 154 -47.69 -2.04 23.53
CA GLU A 154 -47.72 -3.09 24.57
C GLU A 154 -47.92 -2.50 25.96
N LEU A 155 -47.19 -1.43 26.30
CA LEU A 155 -47.38 -0.70 27.56
C LEU A 155 -48.81 -0.18 27.68
N MET A 156 -49.37 0.42 26.62
CA MET A 156 -50.76 0.87 26.61
C MET A 156 -51.75 -0.28 26.80
N LYS A 157 -51.53 -1.44 26.16
CA LYS A 157 -52.38 -2.63 26.35
C LYS A 157 -52.35 -3.11 27.80
N MET A 158 -51.17 -3.14 28.42
CA MET A 158 -51.00 -3.52 29.83
C MET A 158 -51.65 -2.52 30.78
N SER A 159 -51.44 -1.22 30.59
CA SER A 159 -52.10 -0.18 31.39
C SER A 159 -53.63 -0.28 31.30
N ARG A 160 -54.19 -0.43 30.09
CA ARG A 160 -55.64 -0.64 29.90
C ARG A 160 -56.14 -1.90 30.59
N HIS A 161 -55.35 -2.98 30.59
CA HIS A 161 -55.70 -4.21 31.30
C HIS A 161 -55.77 -3.98 32.81
N TYR A 162 -54.78 -3.31 33.41
CA TYR A 162 -54.80 -3.00 34.83
C TYR A 162 -55.88 -1.99 35.22
N GLU A 163 -56.15 -0.98 34.39
CA GLU A 163 -57.28 -0.07 34.61
C GLU A 163 -58.63 -0.79 34.59
N ARG A 164 -58.80 -1.80 33.72
CA ARG A 164 -60.00 -2.65 33.73
C ARG A 164 -60.09 -3.45 35.03
N GLN A 165 -59.01 -4.12 35.43
CA GLN A 165 -58.97 -4.87 36.69
C GLN A 165 -59.26 -3.98 37.91
N LEU A 166 -58.72 -2.76 37.95
CA LEU A 166 -59.01 -1.79 39.01
C LEU A 166 -60.47 -1.37 39.04
N ARG A 167 -61.08 -1.13 37.86
CA ARG A 167 -62.51 -0.84 37.73
C ARG A 167 -63.37 -2.00 38.21
N ASP A 168 -63.10 -3.23 37.77
CA ASP A 168 -63.84 -4.42 38.20
C ASP A 168 -63.77 -4.61 39.73
N VAL A 169 -62.59 -4.40 40.31
CA VAL A 169 -62.40 -4.46 41.77
C VAL A 169 -63.21 -3.35 42.46
N ALA A 170 -63.17 -2.11 41.97
CA ALA A 170 -63.97 -1.01 42.52
C ALA A 170 -65.47 -1.31 42.46
N ASP A 171 -65.97 -1.79 41.31
CA ASP A 171 -67.37 -2.14 41.11
C ASP A 171 -67.82 -3.27 42.05
N THR A 172 -66.99 -4.31 42.21
CA THR A 172 -67.29 -5.39 43.18
C THR A 172 -67.32 -4.89 44.62
N PHE A 173 -66.44 -3.96 45.00
CA PHE A 173 -66.48 -3.31 46.32
C PHE A 173 -67.73 -2.44 46.49
N GLU A 174 -68.15 -1.68 45.48
CA GLU A 174 -69.37 -0.89 45.52
C GLU A 174 -70.62 -1.75 45.72
N VAL A 175 -70.73 -2.84 44.96
CA VAL A 175 -71.84 -3.80 45.08
C VAL A 175 -71.86 -4.42 46.48
N ARG A 176 -70.70 -4.86 47.00
CA ARG A 176 -70.59 -5.40 48.38
C ARG A 176 -71.02 -4.36 49.42
N ARG A 177 -70.59 -3.10 49.26
CA ARG A 177 -70.95 -1.99 50.15
C ARG A 177 -72.46 -1.74 50.13
N LYS A 178 -73.08 -1.63 48.94
CA LYS A 178 -74.53 -1.44 48.77
C LYS A 178 -75.32 -2.58 49.42
N ASN A 179 -74.91 -3.83 49.18
CA ASN A 179 -75.53 -5.01 49.79
C ASN A 179 -75.43 -5.01 51.32
N LEU A 180 -74.28 -4.62 51.88
CA LEU A 180 -74.10 -4.52 53.34
C LEU A 180 -75.03 -3.46 53.94
N LEU A 181 -75.10 -2.27 53.31
CA LEU A 181 -76.00 -1.20 53.74
C LEU A 181 -77.47 -1.65 53.68
N GLN A 182 -77.89 -2.32 52.61
CA GLN A 182 -79.25 -2.85 52.47
C GLN A 182 -79.56 -3.94 53.52
N ARG A 183 -78.61 -4.83 53.82
CA ARG A 183 -78.75 -5.83 54.91
C ARG A 183 -78.93 -5.17 56.27
N LYS A 184 -78.14 -4.12 56.57
CA LYS A 184 -78.30 -3.38 57.83
C LYS A 184 -79.61 -2.61 57.88
N GLN A 185 -80.03 -2.01 56.77
CA GLN A 185 -81.32 -1.32 56.68
C GLN A 185 -82.51 -2.27 56.90
N THR A 186 -82.51 -3.43 56.24
CA THR A 186 -83.55 -4.45 56.43
C THR A 186 -83.56 -5.00 57.86
N GLN A 187 -82.39 -5.17 58.49
CA GLN A 187 -82.29 -5.56 59.90
C GLN A 187 -82.87 -4.49 60.84
N ILE A 188 -82.65 -3.20 60.56
CA ILE A 188 -83.25 -2.10 61.33
C ILE A 188 -84.77 -2.11 61.12
N GLN A 189 -85.23 -2.23 59.88
CA GLN A 189 -86.66 -2.28 59.55
C GLN A 189 -87.37 -3.47 60.19
N SER A 190 -86.73 -4.65 60.22
CA SER A 190 -87.30 -5.83 60.88
C SER A 190 -87.37 -5.65 62.40
N LYS A 191 -86.34 -5.04 63.02
CA LYS A 191 -86.35 -4.71 64.45
C LYS A 191 -87.45 -3.71 64.78
N ILE A 192 -87.59 -2.62 64.02
CA ILE A 192 -88.70 -1.65 64.17
C ILE A 192 -90.04 -2.37 64.05
N SER A 193 -90.23 -3.19 63.01
CA SER A 193 -91.48 -3.94 62.81
C SER A 193 -91.80 -4.90 63.96
N SER A 194 -90.79 -5.56 64.54
CA SER A 194 -91.00 -6.42 65.71
C SER A 194 -91.35 -5.63 66.97
N LEU A 195 -90.74 -4.46 67.17
CA LEU A 195 -91.05 -3.56 68.28
C LEU A 195 -92.46 -2.99 68.13
N ASP A 196 -92.85 -2.58 66.93
CA ASP A 196 -94.21 -2.11 66.63
C ASP A 196 -95.24 -3.20 66.89
N LYS A 197 -94.97 -4.45 66.48
CA LYS A 197 -95.84 -5.60 66.80
C LYS A 197 -95.94 -5.84 68.30
N ALA A 198 -94.84 -5.78 69.04
CA ALA A 198 -94.83 -5.96 70.49
C ALA A 198 -95.56 -4.83 71.22
N ILE A 199 -95.39 -3.58 70.77
CA ILE A 199 -96.09 -2.40 71.28
C ILE A 199 -97.59 -2.50 71.00
N LYS A 200 -97.99 -2.86 69.77
CA LYS A 200 -99.39 -3.09 69.41
C LYS A 200 -100.01 -4.20 70.24
N ALA A 201 -99.37 -5.36 70.35
CA ALA A 201 -99.86 -6.45 71.18
C ALA A 201 -99.99 -6.04 72.67
N ARG A 202 -99.06 -5.24 73.19
CA ARG A 202 -99.14 -4.70 74.55
C ARG A 202 -100.28 -3.69 74.70
N LEU A 203 -100.47 -2.80 73.73
CA LEU A 203 -101.61 -1.88 73.67
C LEU A 203 -102.92 -2.65 73.64
N ASP A 204 -103.05 -3.66 72.78
CA ASP A 204 -104.22 -4.52 72.69
C ASP A 204 -104.48 -5.24 74.02
N SER A 205 -103.45 -5.82 74.65
CA SER A 205 -103.61 -6.43 75.97
C SER A 205 -104.08 -5.42 77.03
N LEU A 206 -103.51 -4.21 77.02
CA LEU A 206 -103.87 -3.15 77.96
C LEU A 206 -105.30 -2.68 77.73
N ILE A 207 -105.74 -2.57 76.46
CA ILE A 207 -107.11 -2.24 76.08
C ILE A 207 -108.05 -3.35 76.55
N THR A 208 -107.75 -4.63 76.29
CA THR A 208 -108.60 -5.74 76.75
C THR A 208 -108.67 -5.83 78.27
N ASP A 209 -107.57 -5.60 78.97
CA ASP A 209 -107.54 -5.59 80.43
C ASP A 209 -108.32 -4.41 81.00
N ASN A 210 -108.21 -3.22 80.38
CA ASN A 210 -109.01 -2.06 80.77
C ASN A 210 -110.50 -2.24 80.46
N LEU A 211 -110.86 -2.87 79.34
CA LEU A 211 -112.24 -3.23 79.01
C LEU A 211 -112.80 -4.28 79.98
N LYS A 212 -111.99 -5.28 80.36
CA LYS A 212 -112.35 -6.23 81.43
C LYS A 212 -112.54 -5.54 82.76
N LYS A 213 -111.62 -4.66 83.17
CA LYS A 213 -111.76 -3.87 84.40
C LYS A 213 -112.98 -2.95 84.34
N LEU A 214 -113.30 -2.36 83.19
CA LEU A 214 -114.53 -1.61 83.00
C LEU A 214 -115.77 -2.50 83.12
N GLY A 215 -115.73 -3.72 82.58
CA GLY A 215 -116.80 -4.71 82.77
C GLY A 215 -116.91 -5.20 84.22
N GLU A 216 -115.79 -5.39 84.91
CA GLU A 216 -115.74 -5.71 86.34
C GLU A 216 -116.24 -4.55 87.20
N LEU A 217 -115.92 -3.30 86.84
CA LEU A 217 -116.46 -2.09 87.47
C LEU A 217 -117.94 -1.92 87.17
N GLN A 218 -118.42 -2.26 85.96
CA GLN A 218 -119.85 -2.33 85.67
C GLN A 218 -120.54 -3.40 86.51
N LEU A 219 -119.95 -4.60 86.65
CA LEU A 219 -120.47 -5.65 87.52
C LEU A 219 -120.36 -5.30 89.02
N ALA A 220 -119.41 -4.45 89.42
CA ALA A 220 -119.28 -3.93 90.76
C ALA A 220 -120.32 -2.82 91.02
N TRP A 221 -120.58 -1.95 90.05
CA TRP A 221 -121.68 -0.99 90.07
C TRP A 221 -123.05 -1.70 90.08
N ASP A 222 -123.23 -2.77 89.31
CA ASP A 222 -124.44 -3.60 89.33
C ASP A 222 -124.60 -4.37 90.66
N LYS A 223 -123.54 -4.46 91.48
CA LYS A 223 -123.54 -5.05 92.83
C LYS A 223 -123.59 -4.00 93.95
N GLU A 224 -123.46 -2.71 93.63
CA GLU A 224 -123.62 -1.59 94.56
C GLU A 224 -125.10 -1.16 94.70
N GLU A 225 -126.03 -1.78 93.97
CA GLU A 225 -127.48 -1.51 94.08
C GLU A 225 -128.21 -2.43 95.08
N GLU A 226 -127.53 -3.42 95.68
CA GLU A 226 -128.08 -4.26 96.76
C GLU A 226 -127.10 -4.37 97.96
N GLU A 227 -127.46 -3.65 99.02
CA GLU A 227 -127.00 -3.69 100.41
C GLU A 227 -125.78 -2.87 100.88
N GLU A 228 -126.02 -2.25 102.03
CA GLU A 228 -125.34 -1.13 102.67
C GLU A 228 -124.16 -1.53 103.59
N ASP A 229 -123.20 -0.60 103.65
CA ASP A 229 -122.42 -0.15 104.82
C ASP A 229 -121.17 -0.91 105.34
N PRO A 230 -120.16 -0.16 105.86
CA PRO A 230 -118.73 -0.41 105.63
C PRO A 230 -117.97 -0.84 106.92
N PRO A 231 -116.65 -1.18 106.90
CA PRO A 231 -115.63 -0.13 107.05
C PRO A 231 -114.19 -0.44 106.54
N SER A 232 -113.42 0.66 106.49
CA SER A 232 -112.02 0.82 106.90
C SER A 232 -110.88 0.64 105.90
N PHE A 233 -110.21 1.77 105.72
CA PHE A 233 -109.06 2.09 104.90
C PHE A 233 -107.84 2.23 105.81
N GLU A 234 -106.73 1.61 105.43
CA GLU A 234 -105.32 1.99 105.70
C GLU A 234 -104.43 0.75 105.40
N GLN A 235 -103.22 0.78 104.86
CA GLN A 235 -102.38 1.78 104.19
C GLN A 235 -101.09 1.02 103.73
N GLN A 236 -100.34 1.62 102.81
CA GLN A 236 -98.89 1.43 102.54
C GLN A 236 -98.38 0.43 101.48
N ASN A 237 -98.06 1.02 100.30
CA ASN A 237 -96.73 1.14 99.66
C ASN A 237 -95.79 -0.09 99.54
N LYS A 238 -95.63 -0.57 98.27
CA LYS A 238 -94.41 -0.89 97.45
C LYS A 238 -93.09 -1.36 98.14
N PRO A 239 -92.16 -2.11 97.47
CA PRO A 239 -92.18 -2.77 96.14
C PRO A 239 -91.58 -4.23 96.09
N LEU A 240 -91.64 -4.80 94.88
CA LEU A 240 -91.01 -6.00 94.27
C LEU A 240 -89.49 -6.25 94.59
N PRO A 241 -88.83 -7.38 94.19
CA PRO A 241 -89.29 -8.59 93.46
C PRO A 241 -88.73 -9.99 93.89
N LYS A 242 -89.42 -11.03 93.39
CA LYS A 242 -88.95 -12.30 92.77
C LYS A 242 -88.14 -13.33 93.58
N ARG A 243 -88.88 -14.36 93.99
CA ARG A 243 -88.41 -15.72 94.35
C ARG A 243 -88.34 -16.64 93.11
N LYS A 244 -87.23 -17.39 93.06
CA LYS A 244 -87.11 -18.85 92.78
C LYS A 244 -87.22 -19.38 91.31
N PRO A 245 -86.76 -20.61 91.03
CA PRO A 245 -85.41 -21.18 91.22
C PRO A 245 -85.05 -22.05 89.96
N PRO A 246 -84.38 -23.23 89.98
CA PRO A 246 -83.43 -23.63 88.95
C PRO A 246 -83.93 -24.83 88.10
N LEU A 247 -83.17 -25.22 87.06
CA LEU A 247 -82.88 -26.59 86.61
C LEU A 247 -82.13 -26.49 85.26
N ARG A 248 -80.83 -26.79 85.22
CA ARG A 248 -80.20 -28.08 84.89
C ARG A 248 -80.23 -28.49 83.41
N ARG A 249 -79.01 -28.45 82.85
CA ARG A 249 -78.27 -29.56 82.22
C ARG A 249 -78.54 -29.93 80.76
N LYS A 250 -77.39 -29.96 80.06
CA LYS A 250 -76.95 -30.73 78.88
C LYS A 250 -77.18 -30.04 77.53
N LEU A 251 -76.04 -29.74 76.89
CA LEU A 251 -75.63 -30.00 75.50
C LEU A 251 -74.17 -29.45 75.44
N LEU A 252 -73.14 -30.27 75.70
CA LEU A 252 -72.28 -30.89 74.68
C LEU A 252 -72.85 -30.81 73.24
N LEU A 253 -71.96 -30.48 72.29
CA LEU A 253 -72.18 -30.05 70.88
C LEU A 253 -72.71 -28.60 70.80
N GLU A 254 -72.06 -27.61 70.21
CA GLU A 254 -71.13 -27.56 69.08
C GLU A 254 -69.97 -26.59 69.36
N GLU A 255 -68.76 -27.12 69.50
CA GLU A 255 -67.52 -26.41 69.24
C GLU A 255 -66.85 -27.11 68.04
N LYS A 256 -67.51 -27.10 66.88
CA LYS A 256 -67.00 -27.70 65.64
C LYS A 256 -67.63 -27.07 64.40
N THR A 257 -67.28 -25.82 64.04
CA THR A 257 -67.41 -25.34 62.65
C THR A 257 -66.39 -24.25 62.30
N GLU A 258 -65.16 -24.32 62.82
CA GLU A 258 -64.05 -23.51 62.28
C GLU A 258 -62.85 -24.28 61.68
N PRO A 259 -62.66 -25.60 61.85
CA PRO A 259 -61.58 -26.28 61.13
C PRO A 259 -61.94 -26.58 59.66
N GLU A 260 -63.20 -26.86 59.30
CA GLU A 260 -63.53 -27.25 57.91
C GLU A 260 -63.42 -26.12 56.88
N VAL A 261 -63.60 -24.85 57.27
CA VAL A 261 -63.49 -23.72 56.34
C VAL A 261 -62.03 -23.30 56.16
N GLN A 262 -61.19 -23.42 57.20
CA GLN A 262 -59.75 -23.22 57.09
C GLN A 262 -59.06 -24.38 56.37
N GLU A 263 -59.48 -25.62 56.60
CA GLU A 263 -58.92 -26.81 55.95
C GLU A 263 -59.27 -26.85 54.45
N LYS A 264 -60.51 -26.51 54.06
CA LYS A 264 -60.89 -26.35 52.63
C LYS A 264 -60.24 -25.14 51.96
N GLN A 265 -59.95 -24.05 52.70
CA GLN A 265 -59.17 -22.92 52.16
C GLN A 265 -57.69 -23.27 52.01
N PHE A 266 -57.11 -24.05 52.92
CA PHE A 266 -55.72 -24.52 52.85
C PHE A 266 -55.53 -25.58 51.74
N GLU A 267 -56.50 -26.50 51.57
CA GLU A 267 -56.53 -27.52 50.51
C GLU A 267 -56.69 -26.94 49.10
N LEU A 268 -57.34 -25.78 48.93
CA LEU A 268 -57.42 -25.06 47.66
C LEU A 268 -56.22 -24.13 47.43
N GLN A 269 -55.59 -23.63 48.49
CA GLN A 269 -54.45 -22.72 48.42
C GLN A 269 -53.13 -23.45 48.10
N GLU A 270 -52.94 -24.67 48.60
CA GLU A 270 -51.79 -25.52 48.27
C GLU A 270 -51.63 -25.84 46.76
N PRO A 271 -52.65 -26.37 46.05
CA PRO A 271 -52.53 -26.67 44.63
C PRO A 271 -52.36 -25.39 43.80
N GLN A 272 -53.00 -24.27 44.19
CA GLN A 272 -52.80 -22.99 43.52
C GLN A 272 -51.38 -22.45 43.71
N GLN A 273 -50.78 -22.58 44.89
CA GLN A 273 -49.37 -22.21 45.12
C GLN A 273 -48.42 -23.15 44.36
N LYS A 274 -48.68 -24.46 44.34
CA LYS A 274 -47.94 -25.45 43.55
C LYS A 274 -48.00 -25.15 42.05
N HIS A 275 -49.16 -24.77 41.51
CA HIS A 275 -49.32 -24.34 40.12
C HIS A 275 -48.55 -23.04 39.82
N ARG A 276 -48.66 -22.02 40.69
CA ARG A 276 -47.90 -20.77 40.53
C ARG A 276 -46.38 -20.98 40.55
N LEU A 277 -45.89 -21.83 41.44
CA LEU A 277 -44.48 -22.21 41.50
C LEU A 277 -44.06 -22.96 40.24
N LYS A 278 -44.90 -23.87 39.73
CA LYS A 278 -44.64 -24.60 38.47
C LYS A 278 -44.59 -23.67 37.25
N ASP A 279 -45.47 -22.67 37.21
CA ASP A 279 -45.49 -21.63 36.16
C ASP A 279 -44.27 -20.70 36.25
N LEU A 280 -43.85 -20.32 37.45
CA LEU A 280 -42.62 -19.54 37.65
C LEU A 280 -41.39 -20.35 37.22
N MET A 281 -41.33 -21.64 37.55
CA MET A 281 -40.23 -22.53 37.19
C MET A 281 -40.17 -22.78 35.68
N THR A 282 -41.31 -22.92 35.01
CA THR A 282 -41.36 -23.05 33.54
C THR A 282 -40.93 -21.75 32.85
N ARG A 283 -41.35 -20.58 33.34
CA ARG A 283 -40.87 -19.27 32.85
C ARG A 283 -39.37 -19.06 33.08
N ARG A 284 -38.84 -19.46 34.23
CA ARG A 284 -37.39 -19.43 34.48
C ARG A 284 -36.64 -20.37 33.52
N ARG A 285 -37.16 -21.57 33.28
CA ARG A 285 -36.59 -22.53 32.33
C ARG A 285 -36.63 -22.03 30.89
N SER A 286 -37.69 -21.34 30.46
CA SER A 286 -37.75 -20.75 29.11
C SER A 286 -36.74 -19.63 28.95
N ARG A 287 -36.66 -18.71 29.93
CA ARG A 287 -35.63 -17.64 29.94
C ARG A 287 -34.21 -18.20 29.95
N GLN A 288 -33.95 -19.25 30.72
CA GLN A 288 -32.64 -19.90 30.73
C GLN A 288 -32.30 -20.45 29.34
N LYS A 289 -33.25 -21.08 28.64
CA LYS A 289 -33.03 -21.59 27.27
C LYS A 289 -32.75 -20.48 26.26
N GLU A 290 -33.40 -19.33 26.41
CA GLU A 290 -33.15 -18.15 25.58
C GLU A 290 -31.73 -17.62 25.81
N ILE A 291 -31.33 -17.44 27.08
CA ILE A 291 -29.97 -17.04 27.46
C ILE A 291 -28.93 -18.04 26.96
N ASP A 292 -29.17 -19.35 27.11
CA ASP A 292 -28.26 -20.40 26.63
C ASP A 292 -28.15 -20.41 25.10
N LYS A 293 -29.20 -19.97 24.38
CA LYS A 293 -29.17 -19.83 22.92
C LYS A 293 -28.34 -18.61 22.52
N GLU A 294 -28.59 -17.47 23.14
CA GLU A 294 -27.83 -16.24 22.92
C GLU A 294 -26.34 -16.44 23.22
N LEU A 295 -26.02 -17.10 24.34
CA LEU A 295 -24.62 -17.42 24.69
C LEU A 295 -23.94 -18.27 23.61
N ARG A 296 -24.62 -19.28 23.06
CA ARG A 296 -24.08 -20.10 21.97
C ARG A 296 -23.90 -19.31 20.69
N GLU A 297 -24.85 -18.45 20.34
CA GLU A 297 -24.75 -17.57 19.17
C GLU A 297 -23.56 -16.60 19.31
N GLU A 298 -23.36 -16.02 20.50
CA GLU A 298 -22.22 -15.15 20.78
C GLU A 298 -20.89 -15.90 20.82
N MET A 299 -20.85 -17.14 21.33
CA MET A 299 -19.64 -17.97 21.28
C MET A 299 -19.20 -18.22 19.84
N VAL A 300 -20.11 -18.61 18.95
CA VAL A 300 -19.80 -18.86 17.54
C VAL A 300 -19.33 -17.57 16.85
N LYS A 301 -19.96 -16.43 17.13
CA LYS A 301 -19.49 -15.13 16.61
C LYS A 301 -18.08 -14.80 17.09
N ASN A 302 -17.80 -15.00 18.38
CA ASN A 302 -16.47 -14.77 18.94
C ASN A 302 -15.41 -15.69 18.31
N GLU A 303 -15.71 -16.98 18.10
CA GLU A 303 -14.81 -17.91 17.42
C GLU A 303 -14.52 -17.46 15.98
N PHE A 304 -15.55 -17.04 15.24
CA PHE A 304 -15.38 -16.53 13.89
C PHE A 304 -14.53 -15.25 13.86
N LEU A 305 -14.77 -14.32 14.79
CA LEU A 305 -13.98 -13.10 14.90
C LEU A 305 -12.52 -13.40 15.27
N LEU A 306 -12.26 -14.35 16.16
CA LEU A 306 -10.90 -14.79 16.50
C LEU A 306 -10.19 -15.38 15.29
N GLN A 307 -10.86 -16.23 14.50
CA GLN A 307 -10.30 -16.76 13.27
C GLN A 307 -9.99 -15.66 12.26
N ALA A 308 -10.88 -14.68 12.10
CA ALA A 308 -10.65 -13.52 11.24
C ALA A 308 -9.46 -12.67 11.73
N CYS A 309 -9.32 -12.45 13.04
CA CYS A 309 -8.16 -11.75 13.61
C CYS A 309 -6.85 -12.48 13.30
N ILE A 310 -6.80 -13.81 13.48
CA ILE A 310 -5.62 -14.62 13.19
C ILE A 310 -5.24 -14.52 11.70
N GLN A 311 -6.22 -14.59 10.80
CA GLN A 311 -5.98 -14.45 9.36
C GLN A 311 -5.45 -13.05 9.01
N LEU A 312 -6.05 -12.00 9.56
CA LEU A 312 -5.59 -10.63 9.35
C LEU A 312 -4.16 -10.41 9.89
N GLU A 313 -3.82 -11.01 11.04
CA GLU A 313 -2.46 -10.95 11.58
C GLU A 313 -1.45 -11.67 10.67
N GLN A 314 -1.82 -12.83 10.12
CA GLN A 314 -1.01 -13.56 9.14
C GLN A 314 -0.80 -12.73 7.87
N GLU A 315 -1.88 -12.19 7.29
CA GLU A 315 -1.81 -11.32 6.11
C GLU A 315 -0.94 -10.08 6.35
N CYS A 316 -1.07 -9.45 7.52
CA CYS A 316 -0.23 -8.32 7.92
C CYS A 316 1.24 -8.72 8.05
N SER A 317 1.52 -9.89 8.65
CA SER A 317 2.89 -10.41 8.78
C SER A 317 3.52 -10.71 7.42
N ASP A 318 2.75 -11.31 6.50
CA ASP A 318 3.19 -11.61 5.15
C ASP A 318 3.40 -10.37 4.31
N LEU A 319 2.50 -9.38 4.42
CA LEU A 319 2.66 -8.08 3.75
C LEU A 319 3.91 -7.35 4.27
N ARG A 320 4.17 -7.37 5.57
CA ARG A 320 5.40 -6.81 6.14
C ARG A 320 6.63 -7.53 5.62
N ARG A 321 6.63 -8.87 5.61
CA ARG A 321 7.73 -9.69 5.09
C ARG A 321 8.00 -9.38 3.60
N ARG A 322 6.97 -9.41 2.75
CA ARG A 322 7.09 -9.06 1.33
C ARG A 322 7.57 -7.62 1.12
N GLY A 323 7.09 -6.69 1.94
CA GLY A 323 7.55 -5.31 1.94
C GLY A 323 9.05 -5.21 2.23
N THR A 324 9.52 -5.89 3.27
CA THR A 324 10.96 -5.91 3.62
C THR A 324 11.82 -6.57 2.53
N GLU A 325 11.35 -7.67 1.95
CA GLU A 325 12.05 -8.37 0.85
C GLU A 325 12.17 -7.45 -0.38
N SER A 326 11.08 -6.81 -0.78
CA SER A 326 11.10 -5.88 -1.93
C SER A 326 12.00 -4.68 -1.71
N VAL A 327 12.07 -4.13 -0.48
CA VAL A 327 12.97 -3.02 -0.16
C VAL A 327 14.43 -3.45 -0.26
N LEU A 328 14.76 -4.63 0.30
CA LEU A 328 16.12 -5.17 0.21
C LEU A 328 16.52 -5.46 -1.24
N ASP A 329 15.64 -6.03 -2.05
CA ASP A 329 15.90 -6.30 -3.47
C ASP A 329 16.14 -5.00 -4.25
N ILE A 330 15.33 -3.96 -4.01
CA ILE A 330 15.53 -2.64 -4.64
C ILE A 330 16.88 -2.06 -4.22
N GLN A 331 17.22 -2.13 -2.93
CA GLN A 331 18.49 -1.61 -2.40
C GLN A 331 19.70 -2.34 -2.97
N GLN A 332 19.63 -3.67 -3.12
CA GLN A 332 20.70 -4.46 -3.75
C GLN A 332 20.86 -4.09 -5.22
N ARG A 333 19.76 -3.98 -5.98
CA ARG A 333 19.80 -3.59 -7.39
C ARG A 333 20.34 -2.17 -7.56
N SER A 334 19.90 -1.22 -6.75
CA SER A 334 20.41 0.16 -6.81
C SER A 334 21.88 0.23 -6.45
N SER A 335 22.35 -0.53 -5.44
CA SER A 335 23.76 -0.59 -5.07
C SER A 335 24.64 -1.17 -6.18
N VAL A 336 24.18 -2.23 -6.87
CA VAL A 336 24.91 -2.81 -8.01
C VAL A 336 24.97 -1.84 -9.19
N GLU A 337 23.87 -1.17 -9.51
CA GLU A 337 23.84 -0.15 -10.56
C GLU A 337 24.71 1.05 -10.21
N GLU A 338 24.69 1.52 -8.96
CA GLU A 338 25.56 2.58 -8.48
C GLU A 338 27.04 2.19 -8.64
N MET A 339 27.43 0.99 -8.19
CA MET A 339 28.79 0.48 -8.35
C MET A 339 29.20 0.31 -9.83
N ARG A 340 28.25 0.02 -10.73
CA ARG A 340 28.50 -0.06 -12.18
C ARG A 340 28.72 1.33 -12.76
N LEU A 341 27.88 2.30 -12.39
CA LEU A 341 27.99 3.68 -12.84
C LEU A 341 29.27 4.33 -12.31
N GLN A 342 29.62 4.14 -11.04
CA GLN A 342 30.87 4.62 -10.45
C GLN A 342 32.09 4.06 -11.19
N ARG A 343 32.12 2.76 -11.49
CA ARG A 343 33.18 2.14 -12.31
C ARG A 343 33.24 2.74 -13.71
N ARG A 344 32.09 2.91 -14.37
CA ARG A 344 32.05 3.49 -15.71
C ARG A 344 32.53 4.94 -15.75
N VAL A 345 32.16 5.73 -14.75
CA VAL A 345 32.65 7.11 -14.59
C VAL A 345 34.16 7.11 -14.38
N ALA A 346 34.68 6.26 -13.49
CA ALA A 346 36.13 6.14 -13.27
C ALA A 346 36.89 5.76 -14.55
N GLU A 347 36.42 4.73 -15.28
CA GLU A 347 37.01 4.32 -16.56
C GLU A 347 37.01 5.44 -17.60
N MET A 348 35.90 6.17 -17.73
CA MET A 348 35.78 7.28 -18.68
C MET A 348 36.66 8.46 -18.28
N SER A 349 36.74 8.81 -16.99
CA SER A 349 37.63 9.84 -16.48
C SER A 349 39.10 9.49 -16.74
N GLU A 350 39.51 8.25 -16.46
CA GLU A 350 40.87 7.78 -16.77
C GLU A 350 41.15 7.80 -18.27
N ALA A 351 40.19 7.39 -19.11
CA ALA A 351 40.35 7.44 -20.56
C ALA A 351 40.55 8.87 -21.05
N VAL A 352 39.77 9.83 -20.55
CA VAL A 352 39.90 11.25 -20.87
C VAL A 352 41.26 11.78 -20.42
N GLU A 353 41.66 11.57 -19.17
CA GLU A 353 42.97 12.00 -18.65
C GLU A 353 44.12 11.41 -19.49
N ARG A 354 44.06 10.12 -19.86
CA ARG A 354 45.08 9.48 -20.71
C ARG A 354 45.12 10.11 -22.11
N THR A 355 43.98 10.43 -22.71
CA THR A 355 43.94 11.09 -24.02
C THR A 355 44.46 12.53 -23.93
N GLU A 356 44.14 13.26 -22.87
CA GLU A 356 44.63 14.61 -22.64
C GLU A 356 46.16 14.64 -22.50
N VAL A 357 46.74 13.76 -21.68
CA VAL A 357 48.20 13.64 -21.54
C VAL A 357 48.88 13.28 -22.88
N LYS A 358 48.30 12.36 -23.65
CA LYS A 358 48.81 12.03 -25.00
C LYS A 358 48.75 13.21 -25.96
N LEU A 359 47.65 13.96 -25.96
CA LEU A 359 47.50 15.15 -26.82
C LEU A 359 48.47 16.25 -26.40
N LEU A 360 48.56 16.55 -25.11
CA LEU A 360 49.45 17.59 -24.59
C LEU A 360 50.92 17.23 -24.82
N SER A 361 51.31 15.95 -24.71
CA SER A 361 52.69 15.53 -25.01
C SER A 361 53.05 15.66 -26.49
N VAL A 362 52.14 15.28 -27.39
CA VAL A 362 52.32 15.51 -28.83
C VAL A 362 52.44 17.01 -29.13
N LEU A 363 51.55 17.84 -28.58
CA LEU A 363 51.58 19.29 -28.76
C LEU A 363 52.87 19.92 -28.22
N ALA A 364 53.38 19.45 -27.08
CA ALA A 364 54.64 19.93 -26.53
C ALA A 364 55.85 19.59 -27.41
N LEU A 365 55.82 18.44 -28.11
CA LEU A 365 56.94 17.96 -28.94
C LEU A 365 56.90 18.49 -30.39
N THR A 366 55.74 18.52 -31.05
CA THR A 366 55.64 18.71 -32.51
C THR A 366 55.19 20.10 -32.95
N ASN A 367 54.59 20.91 -32.07
CA ASN A 367 53.90 22.13 -32.47
C ASN A 367 54.86 23.29 -32.75
N THR A 368 54.81 23.97 -33.89
CA THR A 368 55.78 25.01 -34.28
C THR A 368 55.77 26.26 -33.40
N ASN A 369 54.63 26.57 -32.76
CA ASN A 369 54.44 27.77 -31.95
C ASN A 369 54.94 27.59 -30.50
N GLN A 370 55.94 28.38 -30.10
CA GLN A 370 56.63 28.25 -28.81
C GLN A 370 55.70 28.50 -27.61
N GLU A 371 54.76 29.44 -27.70
CA GLU A 371 53.78 29.72 -26.64
C GLU A 371 52.90 28.50 -26.37
N THR A 372 52.33 27.91 -27.42
CA THR A 372 51.49 26.71 -27.30
C THR A 372 52.24 25.47 -26.83
N ARG A 373 53.56 25.34 -27.13
CA ARG A 373 54.40 24.29 -26.54
C ARG A 373 54.56 24.50 -25.04
N ASN A 374 54.89 25.72 -24.63
CA ASN A 374 55.09 26.06 -23.22
C ASN A 374 53.80 25.88 -22.42
N ASP A 375 52.64 26.23 -22.99
CA ASP A 375 51.34 26.05 -22.33
C ASP A 375 50.96 24.57 -22.22
N ALA A 376 51.24 23.74 -23.23
CA ALA A 376 51.04 22.30 -23.14
C ALA A 376 51.95 21.64 -22.09
N ALA A 377 53.21 22.08 -21.98
CA ALA A 377 54.14 21.61 -20.96
C ALA A 377 53.73 22.02 -19.53
N LYS A 378 53.23 23.25 -19.34
CA LYS A 378 52.67 23.71 -18.05
C LYS A 378 51.47 22.88 -17.61
N ARG A 379 50.51 22.63 -18.51
CA ARG A 379 49.34 21.78 -18.19
C ARG A 379 49.72 20.35 -17.83
N LEU A 380 50.71 19.76 -18.51
CA LEU A 380 51.22 18.44 -18.12
C LEU A 380 51.82 18.47 -16.71
N GLN A 381 52.62 19.50 -16.40
CA GLN A 381 53.20 19.68 -15.07
C GLN A 381 52.12 19.84 -13.99
N GLU A 382 51.08 20.62 -14.23
CA GLU A 382 49.94 20.78 -13.33
C GLU A 382 49.21 19.45 -13.06
N ILE A 383 49.01 18.62 -14.09
CA ILE A 383 48.42 17.28 -13.94
C ILE A 383 49.32 16.39 -13.06
N PHE A 384 50.63 16.39 -13.29
CA PHE A 384 51.58 15.62 -12.47
C PHE A 384 51.60 16.09 -11.01
N GLU A 385 51.66 17.40 -10.77
CA GLU A 385 51.64 17.99 -9.43
C GLU A 385 50.33 17.68 -8.70
N SER A 386 49.19 17.72 -9.40
CA SER A 386 47.89 17.35 -8.84
C SER A 386 47.85 15.88 -8.41
N LYS A 387 48.31 14.94 -9.26
CA LYS A 387 48.35 13.51 -8.92
C LYS A 387 49.36 13.22 -7.81
N GLN A 388 50.48 13.93 -7.76
CA GLN A 388 51.46 13.83 -6.69
C GLN A 388 50.87 14.29 -5.35
N ALA A 389 50.16 15.42 -5.33
CA ALA A 389 49.47 15.91 -4.15
C ALA A 389 48.39 14.92 -3.66
N GLN A 390 47.63 14.31 -4.57
CA GLN A 390 46.66 13.25 -4.24
C GLN A 390 47.35 12.01 -3.65
N MET A 391 48.49 11.56 -4.20
CA MET A 391 49.25 10.46 -3.63
C MET A 391 49.74 10.76 -2.22
N ASP A 392 50.23 11.98 -1.98
CA ASP A 392 50.76 12.35 -0.68
C ASP A 392 49.65 12.52 0.36
N SER A 393 48.45 13.01 -0.03
CA SER A 393 47.28 13.01 0.85
C SER A 393 46.78 11.59 1.16
N MET A 394 46.78 10.68 0.18
CA MET A 394 46.41 9.27 0.38
C MET A 394 47.40 8.55 1.29
N LYS A 395 48.70 8.86 1.21
CA LYS A 395 49.69 8.32 2.15
C LYS A 395 49.46 8.84 3.57
N GLN A 396 49.20 10.15 3.72
CA GLN A 396 48.95 10.75 5.04
C GLN A 396 47.71 10.17 5.72
N THR A 397 46.62 9.97 4.97
CA THR A 397 45.40 9.34 5.48
C THR A 397 45.64 7.89 5.86
N LEU A 398 46.32 7.10 5.02
CA LEU A 398 46.70 5.73 5.35
C LEU A 398 47.57 5.66 6.61
N GLU A 399 48.54 6.56 6.77
CA GLU A 399 49.36 6.66 7.97
C GLU A 399 48.55 7.03 9.22
N GLY A 400 47.54 7.88 9.07
CA GLY A 400 46.57 8.20 10.12
C GLY A 400 45.77 6.97 10.54
N ASP A 401 45.13 6.30 9.60
CA ASP A 401 44.34 5.08 9.84
C ASP A 401 45.18 3.96 10.49
N CYS A 402 46.44 3.83 10.07
CA CYS A 402 47.36 2.86 10.67
C CYS A 402 47.64 3.17 12.15
N LYS A 403 47.80 4.46 12.50
CA LYS A 403 48.01 4.88 13.89
C LYS A 403 46.76 4.64 14.72
N GLU A 404 45.59 5.05 14.23
CA GLU A 404 44.31 4.83 14.91
C GLU A 404 44.02 3.34 15.14
N TYR A 405 44.27 2.51 14.13
CA TYR A 405 44.15 1.06 14.24
C TYR A 405 45.07 0.49 15.32
N ASP A 406 46.36 0.88 15.31
CA ASP A 406 47.34 0.39 16.27
C ASP A 406 47.01 0.87 17.70
N GLU A 407 46.49 2.08 17.86
CA GLU A 407 46.00 2.64 19.14
C GLU A 407 44.77 1.88 19.67
N LEU A 408 43.79 1.60 18.81
CA LEU A 408 42.60 0.79 19.17
C LEU A 408 42.99 -0.64 19.54
N LEU A 409 43.91 -1.23 18.77
CA LEU A 409 44.45 -2.55 19.01
C LEU A 409 45.18 -2.60 20.35
N GLN A 410 45.96 -1.57 20.67
CA GLN A 410 46.62 -1.45 21.97
C GLN A 410 45.62 -1.31 23.11
N THR A 411 44.63 -0.43 22.96
CA THR A 411 43.56 -0.20 23.96
C THR A 411 42.79 -1.49 24.24
N ARG A 412 42.47 -2.28 23.21
CA ARG A 412 41.80 -3.59 23.38
C ARG A 412 42.72 -4.62 24.02
N LYS A 413 44.00 -4.67 23.65
CA LYS A 413 44.98 -5.55 24.31
C LYS A 413 45.10 -5.25 25.79
N ASP A 414 45.07 -3.97 26.19
CA ASP A 414 45.17 -3.57 27.59
C ASP A 414 43.90 -3.94 28.38
N LYS A 415 42.71 -3.74 27.80
CA LYS A 415 41.44 -4.20 28.38
C LYS A 415 41.37 -5.72 28.53
N LEU A 416 41.84 -6.48 27.54
CA LEU A 416 41.88 -7.95 27.60
C LEU A 416 42.90 -8.47 28.61
N ARG A 417 44.06 -7.81 28.73
CA ARG A 417 45.05 -8.11 29.77
C ARG A 417 44.48 -7.84 31.17
N ALA A 418 43.74 -6.74 31.36
CA ALA A 418 43.05 -6.46 32.60
C ALA A 418 41.97 -7.51 32.95
N ALA A 419 41.38 -8.15 31.93
CA ALA A 419 40.43 -9.26 32.08
C ALA A 419 41.08 -10.66 32.18
N GLY A 420 42.42 -10.75 32.22
CA GLY A 420 43.16 -12.02 32.36
C GLY A 420 43.34 -12.84 31.08
N VAL A 421 43.00 -12.28 29.91
CA VAL A 421 43.14 -12.98 28.61
C VAL A 421 44.42 -12.51 27.92
N HIS A 422 45.37 -13.43 27.73
CA HIS A 422 46.70 -13.11 27.16
C HIS A 422 46.85 -13.40 25.66
N SER A 423 45.91 -14.12 25.04
CA SER A 423 45.98 -14.45 23.61
C SER A 423 45.12 -13.49 22.79
N PHE A 424 45.76 -12.74 21.88
CA PHE A 424 45.07 -11.84 20.95
C PHE A 424 45.62 -12.02 19.52
N PRO A 425 44.81 -12.47 18.54
CA PRO A 425 45.30 -12.90 17.23
C PRO A 425 45.58 -11.76 16.23
N PHE A 426 45.28 -10.51 16.57
CA PHE A 426 45.42 -9.37 15.67
C PHE A 426 46.85 -8.79 15.68
N LYS A 427 47.36 -8.50 14.49
CA LYS A 427 48.71 -7.98 14.22
C LYS A 427 48.66 -6.45 14.06
N SER A 428 49.80 -5.77 14.21
CA SER A 428 49.88 -4.31 13.96
C SER A 428 49.69 -3.97 12.48
N ALA A 429 49.24 -2.75 12.20
CA ALA A 429 49.03 -2.23 10.85
C ALA A 429 50.27 -2.41 9.97
N LYS A 430 51.46 -2.10 10.49
CA LYS A 430 52.75 -2.28 9.80
C LYS A 430 53.01 -3.74 9.39
N THR A 431 52.55 -4.71 10.18
CA THR A 431 52.73 -6.14 9.89
C THR A 431 51.72 -6.62 8.84
N ILE A 432 50.51 -6.07 8.86
CA ILE A 432 49.46 -6.35 7.88
C ILE A 432 49.87 -5.80 6.51
N LEU A 433 50.34 -4.56 6.46
CA LEU A 433 50.80 -3.92 5.22
C LEU A 433 52.01 -4.63 4.60
N LYS A 434 52.94 -5.14 5.42
CA LYS A 434 54.07 -5.95 4.93
C LYS A 434 53.66 -7.33 4.41
N ALA A 435 52.58 -7.90 4.94
CA ALA A 435 52.05 -9.19 4.52
C ALA A 435 51.12 -9.07 3.30
N ALA A 436 50.60 -7.88 3.01
CA ALA A 436 49.84 -7.59 1.82
C ALA A 436 50.76 -7.72 0.59
N LYS A 437 50.53 -8.75 -0.22
CA LYS A 437 51.18 -8.86 -1.53
C LYS A 437 50.69 -7.69 -2.39
N PRO A 438 51.56 -7.07 -3.20
CA PRO A 438 51.09 -6.13 -4.22
C PRO A 438 50.06 -6.85 -5.09
N LEU A 439 48.91 -6.20 -5.32
CA LEU A 439 47.88 -6.68 -6.24
C LEU A 439 48.55 -6.93 -7.61
N PRO A 440 48.24 -8.05 -8.29
CA PRO A 440 48.74 -8.28 -9.63
C PRO A 440 48.29 -7.13 -10.54
N ASP A 441 49.21 -6.60 -11.35
CA ASP A 441 48.93 -5.55 -12.32
C ASP A 441 47.67 -5.90 -13.13
N ILE A 442 46.62 -5.10 -12.97
CA ILE A 442 45.35 -5.23 -13.70
C ILE A 442 45.54 -4.94 -15.21
N LEU A 443 46.77 -4.66 -15.66
CA LEU A 443 47.12 -4.44 -17.05
C LEU A 443 47.18 -5.71 -17.93
N GLN A 444 46.99 -6.92 -17.38
CA GLN A 444 46.88 -8.14 -18.21
C GLN A 444 45.45 -8.42 -18.73
N ALA A 445 44.42 -7.67 -18.31
CA ALA A 445 43.04 -7.92 -18.74
C ALA A 445 42.61 -7.17 -20.02
N THR A 446 43.43 -6.28 -20.57
CA THR A 446 43.19 -5.67 -21.88
C THR A 446 44.24 -6.14 -22.87
N GLY A 447 43.86 -7.03 -23.78
CA GLY A 447 44.72 -7.58 -24.83
C GLY A 447 45.27 -6.50 -25.77
N CYS A 448 46.40 -5.90 -25.39
CA CYS A 448 47.22 -5.06 -26.26
C CYS A 448 48.67 -5.56 -26.19
N SER A 449 48.91 -6.73 -26.78
CA SER A 449 50.25 -7.30 -26.94
C SER A 449 50.95 -6.73 -28.17
N THR A 450 51.24 -5.43 -28.21
CA THR A 450 52.19 -4.88 -29.20
C THR A 450 52.73 -3.57 -28.67
N PHE A 451 53.80 -3.60 -27.87
CA PHE A 451 54.82 -2.55 -27.81
C PHE A 451 55.91 -2.97 -26.82
N ASN A 452 56.77 -3.90 -27.24
CA ASN A 452 58.08 -4.09 -26.61
C ASN A 452 59.05 -4.68 -27.62
N ALA A 453 59.40 -3.86 -28.59
CA ALA A 453 60.64 -3.99 -29.33
C ALA A 453 61.09 -2.56 -29.62
N HIS A 454 61.91 -1.99 -28.73
CA HIS A 454 62.95 -0.99 -29.01
C HIS A 454 63.54 -0.51 -27.67
N LYS A 455 64.44 -1.33 -27.13
CA LYS A 455 65.41 -0.87 -26.13
C LYS A 455 66.71 -1.65 -26.27
N GLN A 456 67.37 -1.45 -27.40
CA GLN A 456 68.80 -1.71 -27.62
C GLN A 456 69.21 -1.02 -28.93
N VAL A 457 69.48 0.29 -28.86
CA VAL A 457 70.57 1.02 -29.54
C VAL A 457 70.57 2.42 -28.93
N MET A 458 71.45 2.61 -27.94
CA MET A 458 72.18 3.83 -27.57
C MET A 458 73.14 3.42 -26.47
#